data_AF-A0A2E9DZ52-F1
#
_entry.id   AF-A0A2E9DZ52-F1
#
_cell.length_a   1.000
_cell.length_b   1.000
_cell.length_c   1.000
_cell.angle_alpha   90.00
_cell.angle_beta   90.00
_cell.angle_gamma   90.00
#
_symmetry.space_group_name_H-M   'P 1'
#
loop_
_entity.id
_entity.type
_entity.pdbx_description
1 polymer ?
#
loop_
_entity_poly.entity_id
_entity_poly.type
_entity_poly.pdbx_seq_one_letter_code
_entity_poly.pdbx_strand_id
1 'polypeptide(L)' 'MNLNIHPSYMPRKEGYTFVVDEDRCFGCAACIALCPVNVLDLENKLAIVDEKNCTHCRLCIPSCPVFALDIKPEI' A
#
# COMPACT_ATOMS: atom_id res chain seq x y z
N MET A 1 -7.07 -3.41 27.17
CA MET A 1 -7.91 -3.36 25.95
C MET A 1 -7.08 -3.93 24.82
N ASN A 2 -7.16 -5.24 24.60
CA ASN A 2 -6.49 -5.90 23.49
C ASN A 2 -7.40 -5.76 22.28
N LEU A 3 -7.23 -4.68 21.51
CA LEU A 3 -7.74 -4.64 20.16
C LEU A 3 -6.89 -5.63 19.38
N ASN A 4 -7.49 -6.72 18.92
CA ASN A 4 -6.85 -7.64 17.99
C ASN A 4 -6.68 -6.90 16.66
N ILE A 5 -5.58 -6.15 16.53
CA ILE A 5 -5.23 -5.39 15.33
C ILE A 5 -4.74 -6.38 14.27
N HIS A 6 -5.67 -7.14 13.70
CA HIS A 6 -5.40 -7.88 12.48
C HIS A 6 -5.53 -6.93 11.29
N PRO A 7 -4.66 -7.02 10.28
CA PRO A 7 -4.72 -6.16 9.09
C PRO A 7 -6.06 -6.18 8.35
N SER A 8 -6.86 -7.23 8.54
CA SER A 8 -8.25 -7.36 8.05
C SER A 8 -9.25 -6.41 8.73
N TYR A 9 -8.92 -5.82 9.88
CA TYR A 9 -9.78 -4.92 10.65
C TYR A 9 -9.24 -3.48 10.71
N MET A 10 -8.22 -3.12 9.91
CA MET A 10 -7.84 -1.71 9.77
C MET A 10 -8.81 -1.03 8.78
N PRO A 11 -9.66 -0.09 9.24
CA PRO A 11 -10.47 0.68 8.32
C PRO A 11 -9.58 1.65 7.53
N ARG A 12 -9.87 1.76 6.23
CA ARG A 12 -9.27 2.75 5.34
C ARG A 12 -9.44 4.16 5.92
N LYS A 13 -8.37 4.96 5.86
CA LYS A 13 -8.43 6.37 6.26
C LYS A 13 -9.22 7.18 5.21
N GLU A 14 -10.34 7.76 5.62
CA GLU A 14 -11.17 8.65 4.79
C GLU A 14 -10.42 9.92 4.38
N GLY A 15 -10.59 10.36 3.13
CA GLY A 15 -9.93 11.55 2.57
C GLY A 15 -8.43 11.38 2.31
N TYR A 16 -7.94 10.14 2.19
CA TYR A 16 -6.54 9.83 1.88
C TYR A 16 -6.48 8.80 0.75
N THR A 17 -5.39 8.82 0.00
CA THR A 17 -5.11 7.89 -1.08
C THR A 17 -3.71 7.28 -0.97
N PHE A 18 -3.57 6.00 -1.30
CA PHE A 18 -2.29 5.34 -1.50
C PHE A 18 -1.67 5.76 -2.83
N VAL A 19 -0.43 6.21 -2.78
CA VAL A 19 0.29 6.75 -3.95
C VAL A 19 1.53 5.90 -4.20
N VAL A 20 1.76 5.58 -5.47
CA VAL A 20 3.01 5.03 -5.98
C VAL A 20 3.75 6.13 -6.73
N ASP A 21 4.98 6.41 -6.33
CA ASP A 21 5.88 7.30 -7.02
C ASP A 21 6.53 6.56 -8.20
N GLU A 22 6.07 6.87 -9.41
CA GLU A 22 6.48 6.19 -10.63
C GLU A 22 7.95 6.43 -10.98
N ASP A 23 8.52 7.58 -10.61
CA ASP A 23 9.92 7.91 -10.87
C ASP A 23 10.88 7.10 -10.00
N ARG A 24 10.42 6.70 -8.81
CA ARG A 24 11.21 5.90 -7.87
C ARG A 24 10.94 4.40 -7.96
N CYS A 25 9.73 4.00 -8.32
CA CYS A 25 9.35 2.60 -8.38
C CYS A 25 10.06 1.87 -9.53
N PHE A 26 10.80 0.80 -9.21
CA PHE A 26 11.51 -0.02 -10.20
C PHE A 26 10.98 -1.45 -10.32
N GLY A 27 9.80 -1.72 -9.72
CA GLY A 27 9.09 -2.99 -9.91
C GLY A 27 9.65 -4.19 -9.13
N CYS A 28 10.20 -3.99 -7.93
CA CYS A 28 10.80 -5.08 -7.13
C CYS A 28 9.82 -6.08 -6.49
N ALA A 29 8.51 -5.83 -6.56
CA ALA A 29 7.44 -6.65 -5.97
C ALA A 29 7.46 -6.83 -4.43
N ALA A 30 8.38 -6.23 -3.67
CA ALA A 30 8.45 -6.41 -2.21
C ALA A 30 7.16 -5.97 -1.47
N CYS A 31 6.45 -4.99 -2.01
CA CYS A 31 5.17 -4.53 -1.46
C CYS A 31 4.03 -5.53 -1.67
N ILE A 32 4.04 -6.28 -2.79
CA ILE A 32 3.03 -7.30 -3.12
C ILE A 32 3.10 -8.44 -2.12
N ALA A 33 4.32 -8.94 -1.85
CA ALA A 33 4.55 -10.03 -0.90
C ALA A 33 4.09 -9.71 0.54
N LEU A 34 4.03 -8.42 0.90
CA LEU A 34 3.59 -7.98 2.23
C LEU A 34 2.13 -7.58 2.30
N CYS A 35 1.40 -7.53 1.18
CA CYS A 35 0.02 -7.10 1.18
C CYS A 35 -0.88 -8.20 1.76
N PRO A 36 -1.45 -8.05 2.97
CA PRO A 36 -2.22 -9.13 3.60
C PRO A 36 -3.59 -9.34 2.95
N VAL A 37 -4.03 -8.40 2.11
CA VAL A 37 -5.34 -8.41 1.44
C VAL A 37 -5.20 -8.51 -0.09
N ASN A 38 -3.98 -8.73 -0.60
CA ASN A 38 -3.70 -8.98 -2.03
C ASN A 38 -4.26 -7.91 -2.99
N VAL A 39 -4.08 -6.63 -2.67
CA VAL A 39 -4.56 -5.49 -3.51
C VAL A 39 -3.45 -4.77 -4.26
N LEU A 40 -2.24 -5.34 -4.29
CA LEU A 40 -1.10 -4.78 -5.02
C LEU A 40 -0.70 -5.76 -6.13
N ASP A 41 -0.45 -5.24 -7.33
CA ASP A 41 0.05 -6.00 -8.48
C ASP A 41 1.16 -5.22 -9.20
N LEU A 42 1.78 -5.83 -10.21
CA LEU A 42 2.78 -5.23 -11.08
C LEU A 42 2.27 -5.12 -12.51
N GLU A 43 2.20 -3.88 -13.02
CA GLU A 43 1.93 -3.60 -14.43
C GLU A 43 3.07 -2.76 -15.00
N ASN A 44 3.69 -3.19 -16.11
CA ASN A 44 4.77 -2.45 -16.77
C ASN A 44 5.93 -2.02 -15.84
N LYS A 45 6.27 -2.86 -14.84
CA LYS A 45 7.27 -2.59 -13.78
C LYS A 45 6.87 -1.53 -12.75
N LEU A 46 5.62 -1.06 -12.77
CA LEU A 46 5.07 -0.19 -11.73
C LEU A 46 4.15 -1.00 -10.81
N ALA A 47 4.27 -0.74 -9.52
CA ALA A 47 3.30 -1.26 -8.55
C ALA A 47 1.97 -0.53 -8.75
N ILE A 48 0.88 -1.28 -8.87
CA ILE A 48 -0.48 -0.74 -8.98
C ILE A 48 -1.27 -1.22 -7.77
N VAL A 49 -2.13 -0.34 -7.23
CA VAL A 49 -2.98 -0.65 -6.07
C VAL A 49 -4.44 -0.66 -6.47
N ASP A 50 -5.18 -1.69 -6.07
CA ASP A 50 -6.64 -1.63 -5.99
C ASP A 50 -7.02 -0.78 -4.77
N GLU A 51 -7.12 0.51 -5.04
CA GLU A 51 -7.24 1.55 -4.05
C GLU A 51 -8.52 1.45 -3.21
N LYS A 52 -9.59 0.93 -3.81
CA LYS A 52 -10.88 0.73 -3.16
C LYS A 52 -10.82 -0.34 -2.08
N ASN A 53 -10.01 -1.38 -2.31
CA ASN A 53 -9.85 -2.50 -1.38
C ASN A 53 -8.61 -2.34 -0.47
N CYS A 54 -7.78 -1.32 -0.67
CA CYS A 54 -6.67 -0.98 0.20
C CYS A 54 -7.15 -0.51 1.59
N THR A 55 -6.73 -1.22 2.63
CA THR A 55 -7.10 -0.94 4.03
C THR A 55 -6.27 0.16 4.68
N HIS A 56 -5.28 0.71 3.98
CA HIS A 56 -4.28 1.62 4.55
C HIS A 56 -3.51 1.03 5.75
N CYS A 57 -3.28 -0.29 5.77
CA CYS A 57 -2.56 -0.96 6.87
C CYS A 57 -1.06 -0.63 6.97
N ARG A 58 -0.48 -0.01 5.93
CA ARG A 58 0.91 0.48 5.84
C ARG A 58 2.01 -0.58 5.92
N LEU A 59 1.70 -1.87 5.94
CA LEU A 59 2.73 -2.92 6.00
C LEU A 59 3.69 -2.92 4.79
N CYS A 60 3.20 -2.53 3.61
CA CYS A 60 3.99 -2.45 2.38
C CYS A 60 4.90 -1.21 2.30
N ILE A 61 4.57 -0.12 2.99
CA ILE A 61 5.32 1.15 2.90
C ILE A 61 6.79 0.98 3.33
N PRO A 62 7.10 0.44 4.52
CA PRO A 62 8.49 0.30 4.97
C PRO A 62 9.27 -0.78 4.19
N SER A 63 8.62 -1.64 3.40
CA SER A 63 9.34 -2.63 2.58
C SER A 63 9.82 -2.11 1.25
N CYS A 64 9.39 -0.91 0.83
CA CYS A 64 9.85 -0.31 -0.40
C CYS A 64 11.29 0.23 -0.21
N PRO A 65 12.31 -0.38 -0.83
CA PRO A 65 13.71 0.01 -0.61
C PRO A 65 14.07 1.39 -1.18
N VAL A 66 13.18 1.94 -2.03
CA VAL A 66 13.32 3.23 -2.71
C VAL A 66 12.27 4.25 -2.25
N PHE A 67 11.52 3.92 -1.18
CA PHE A 67 10.52 4.79 -0.55
C PHE A 67 9.43 5.30 -1.50
N ALA A 68 9.08 4.53 -2.52
CA ALA A 68 8.14 4.91 -3.58
C ALA A 68 6.65 4.81 -3.19
N LEU A 69 6.32 4.44 -1.94
CA LEU A 69 4.93 4.21 -1.50
C LEU A 69 4.56 5.17 -0.38
N ASP A 70 3.38 5.77 -0.45
CA ASP A 70 2.89 6.70 0.59
C ASP A 70 1.34 6.69 0.68
N ILE A 71 0.79 7.26 1.75
CA ILE A 71 -0.65 7.53 1.90
C ILE A 71 -0.83 9.03 2.16
N LYS A 72 -1.38 9.76 1.19
CA LYS A 72 -1.49 11.23 1.19
C LYS A 72 -2.95 11.69 1.27
N PRO A 73 -3.25 12.88 1.81
CA PRO A 73 -4.58 13.46 1.72
C PRO A 73 -5.02 13.62 0.27
N GLU A 74 -6.29 13.37 -0.02
CA GLU A 74 -6.93 13.79 -1.27
C GLU A 74 -6.99 15.33 -1.26
N ILE A 75 -6.47 15.98 -2.31
CA ILE A 75 -6.44 17.44 -2.46
C ILE A 75 -7.65 17.89 -3.26
#